data_AF-A0A3M7NW12-F1
#
_entry.id   AF-A0A3M7NW12-F1
#
_cell.length_a   1.000
_cell.length_b   1.000
_cell.length_c   1.000
_cell.angle_alpha   90.00
_cell.angle_beta   90.00
_cell.angle_gamma   90.00
#
_symmetry.space_group_name_H-M   'P 1'
#
loop_
_entity.id
_entity.type
_entity.pdbx_description
1 polymer ?
#
loop_
_entity_poly.entity_id
_entity_poly.type
_entity_poly.pdbx_seq_one_letter_code
_entity_poly.pdbx_strand_id
1 'polypeptide(L)'
;MPAVVFGLNGAKSTASVPKTTPSKRKAVFDAEESASDDESLAFANLIGSKKSSRPLKTNPLNAIAAVPATAITSAGDTVDEPDVTRPAKSPKLFHPASSDKYSNLSALRNARIQESKVAEVDSSVYDYDSAYDTFSSAAKQTAATKNVTENAAATAGPKYMNNLLASSEQRKRDQLRAREKALQREREQEGDQFADKDKFVTSAYKKQQEEMRLQEEEEQRRLKDEELRRAKGEGMLDFRKSLLRREEERQKAIEEAARQKAERAAAGRGEAEQVSKDSDSKNDDVDENKMAKDMNKKGARIVVNDDGEVVDKRQLLSAGLNRERQTRMVERQLEEMADKAEQATKAEEKGLQEKNKSKITDEAKMDAKARYLARKKEREGAAAAEAAKKNATTT
;
A
#
# COMPACT_ATOMS: atom_id res chain seq x y z
N MET A 1 -57.69 -40.50 12.02
CA MET A 1 -57.13 -39.31 11.32
C MET A 1 -55.61 -39.34 11.50
N PRO A 2 -54.84 -39.09 10.44
CA PRO A 2 -53.75 -39.97 10.01
C PRO A 2 -52.34 -39.60 10.51
N ALA A 3 -51.49 -40.61 10.64
CA ALA A 3 -50.05 -40.50 10.84
C ALA A 3 -49.37 -40.13 9.51
N VAL A 4 -48.59 -39.05 9.50
CA VAL A 4 -47.83 -38.58 8.33
C VAL A 4 -46.49 -39.30 8.30
N VAL A 5 -46.33 -40.21 7.34
CA VAL A 5 -45.08 -40.90 7.02
C VAL A 5 -44.37 -40.11 5.91
N PHE A 6 -43.23 -39.49 6.21
CA PHE A 6 -42.37 -38.91 5.19
C PHE A 6 -41.46 -40.00 4.59
N GLY A 7 -41.79 -40.43 3.38
CA GLY A 7 -40.95 -41.32 2.57
C GLY A 7 -39.78 -40.56 1.95
N LEU A 8 -38.56 -40.97 2.30
CA LEU A 8 -37.31 -40.53 1.68
C LEU A 8 -37.05 -41.40 0.44
N ASN A 9 -37.41 -40.93 -0.76
CA ASN A 9 -37.07 -41.62 -2.01
C ASN A 9 -35.62 -41.32 -2.39
N GLY A 10 -34.72 -42.25 -2.07
CA GLY A 10 -33.33 -42.25 -2.53
C GLY A 10 -33.23 -42.78 -3.97
N ALA A 11 -33.12 -41.88 -4.94
CA ALA A 11 -32.68 -42.22 -6.29
C ALA A 11 -31.15 -42.05 -6.39
N LYS A 12 -30.45 -43.19 -6.53
CA LYS A 12 -29.05 -43.25 -6.94
C LYS A 12 -28.93 -42.79 -8.40
N SER A 13 -28.15 -41.75 -8.65
CA SER A 13 -27.55 -41.52 -9.97
C SER A 13 -26.04 -41.67 -9.87
N THR A 14 -25.52 -42.75 -10.43
CA THR A 14 -24.10 -42.97 -10.68
C THR A 14 -23.68 -42.17 -11.91
N ALA A 15 -22.91 -41.10 -11.71
CA ALA A 15 -22.16 -40.46 -12.78
C ALA A 15 -20.68 -40.42 -12.38
N SER A 16 -19.90 -41.25 -13.05
CA SER A 16 -18.45 -41.40 -12.92
C SER A 16 -17.73 -40.15 -13.44
N VAL A 17 -17.00 -39.45 -12.58
CA VAL A 17 -16.00 -38.45 -12.97
C VAL A 17 -14.61 -39.05 -12.72
N PRO A 18 -13.71 -39.12 -13.71
CA PRO A 18 -12.38 -39.66 -13.50
C PRO A 18 -11.53 -38.68 -12.67
N LYS A 19 -10.94 -39.23 -11.61
CA LYS A 19 -10.07 -38.54 -10.65
C LYS A 19 -8.70 -38.34 -11.31
N THR A 20 -8.30 -37.09 -11.55
CA THR A 20 -6.91 -36.76 -11.91
C THR A 20 -6.04 -36.92 -10.67
N THR A 21 -4.97 -37.71 -10.80
CA THR A 21 -3.99 -37.94 -9.74
C THR A 21 -2.98 -36.79 -9.70
N PRO A 22 -2.60 -36.26 -8.52
CA PRO A 22 -1.55 -35.26 -8.44
C PRO A 22 -0.19 -35.92 -8.66
N SER A 23 0.51 -35.48 -9.71
CA SER A 23 1.88 -35.88 -10.02
C SER A 23 2.82 -35.55 -8.87
N LYS A 24 3.55 -36.57 -8.40
CA LYS A 24 4.63 -36.45 -7.41
C LYS A 24 5.80 -35.70 -8.06
N ARG A 25 6.05 -34.46 -7.65
CA ARG A 25 7.35 -33.82 -7.93
C ARG A 25 8.38 -34.40 -6.97
N LYS A 26 9.43 -35.04 -7.50
CA LYS A 26 10.62 -35.38 -6.75
C LYS A 26 11.36 -34.10 -6.33
N ALA A 27 11.81 -34.05 -5.09
CA ALA A 27 12.76 -33.06 -4.61
C ALA A 27 14.14 -33.32 -5.25
N VAL A 28 14.84 -32.25 -5.63
CA VAL A 28 16.13 -32.26 -6.35
C VAL A 28 17.33 -32.37 -5.40
N PHE A 29 17.15 -32.79 -4.15
CA PHE A 29 18.21 -32.74 -3.13
C PHE A 29 18.53 -34.09 -2.50
N ASP A 30 18.45 -35.18 -3.27
CA ASP A 30 18.88 -36.50 -2.79
C ASP A 30 19.30 -37.43 -3.94
N ALA A 31 20.53 -37.23 -4.43
CA ALA A 31 21.24 -38.22 -5.24
C ALA A 31 22.76 -38.03 -5.06
N GLU A 32 23.30 -38.91 -4.22
CA GLU A 32 24.71 -39.22 -3.97
C GLU A 32 25.49 -39.56 -5.27
N GLU A 33 26.70 -39.02 -5.34
CA GLU A 33 27.99 -39.67 -5.67
C GLU A 33 28.07 -40.72 -6.79
N SER A 34 28.79 -40.42 -7.89
CA SER A 34 29.76 -41.32 -8.55
C SER A 34 30.40 -40.72 -9.83
N ALA A 35 31.74 -40.69 -9.82
CA ALA A 35 32.67 -40.90 -10.93
C ALA A 35 32.94 -39.82 -12.02
N SER A 36 34.20 -39.32 -11.94
CA SER A 36 35.24 -39.31 -12.99
C SER A 36 35.16 -38.37 -14.22
N ASP A 37 36.26 -37.62 -14.34
CA ASP A 37 37.07 -37.27 -15.52
C ASP A 37 36.58 -36.21 -16.54
N ASP A 38 37.35 -35.11 -16.53
CA ASP A 38 38.09 -34.52 -17.65
C ASP A 38 37.32 -34.20 -18.96
N GLU A 39 37.17 -32.90 -19.25
CA GLU A 39 37.64 -32.28 -20.49
C GLU A 39 37.18 -30.82 -20.63
N SER A 40 37.94 -30.09 -21.44
CA SER A 40 38.02 -28.65 -21.51
C SER A 40 37.23 -28.02 -22.68
N LEU A 41 36.87 -26.76 -22.50
CA LEU A 41 36.78 -25.66 -23.48
C LEU A 41 36.44 -25.96 -24.96
N ALA A 42 35.34 -25.39 -25.45
CA ALA A 42 35.31 -24.56 -26.67
C ALA A 42 33.90 -24.02 -26.98
N PHE A 43 33.73 -22.70 -27.03
CA PHE A 43 33.12 -22.09 -28.20
C PHE A 43 33.46 -20.60 -28.28
N ALA A 44 34.22 -20.24 -29.32
CA ALA A 44 34.47 -18.88 -29.74
C ALA A 44 33.80 -18.62 -31.10
N ASN A 45 33.25 -17.41 -31.22
CA ASN A 45 32.93 -16.65 -32.43
C ASN A 45 31.83 -17.13 -33.39
N LEU A 46 30.83 -16.26 -33.65
CA LEU A 46 30.59 -15.77 -35.02
C LEU A 46 29.76 -14.47 -35.06
N ILE A 47 30.35 -13.43 -35.65
CA ILE A 47 29.70 -12.24 -36.21
C ILE A 47 29.21 -12.58 -37.63
N GLY A 48 27.96 -12.23 -37.99
CA GLY A 48 27.48 -12.40 -39.37
C GLY A 48 26.03 -11.97 -39.61
N SER A 49 25.87 -10.75 -40.12
CA SER A 49 24.69 -10.08 -40.68
C SER A 49 23.72 -10.89 -41.58
N LYS A 50 22.42 -10.49 -41.60
CA LYS A 50 21.57 -10.16 -42.79
C LYS A 50 20.14 -9.73 -42.34
N LYS A 51 19.77 -8.44 -42.48
CA LYS A 51 18.75 -7.82 -43.40
C LYS A 51 17.32 -8.42 -43.29
N SER A 52 16.24 -7.68 -43.05
CA SER A 52 15.60 -6.70 -43.98
C SER A 52 14.57 -5.79 -43.21
N SER A 53 14.60 -4.46 -43.35
CA SER A 53 13.70 -3.59 -44.18
C SER A 53 12.20 -3.82 -43.94
N ARG A 54 11.31 -2.88 -43.56
CA ARG A 54 11.08 -1.48 -43.98
C ARG A 54 9.90 -0.87 -43.13
N PRO A 55 9.45 0.39 -43.30
CA PRO A 55 9.29 1.33 -42.18
C PRO A 55 7.90 2.00 -42.02
N LEU A 56 7.76 2.73 -40.91
CA LEU A 56 7.06 4.02 -40.67
C LEU A 56 5.70 4.32 -41.33
N LYS A 57 4.75 4.77 -40.52
CA LYS A 57 3.92 5.96 -40.83
C LYS A 57 3.34 6.59 -39.55
N THR A 58 3.89 7.74 -39.20
CA THR A 58 3.28 8.79 -38.39
C THR A 58 2.22 9.52 -39.21
N ASN A 59 1.26 10.19 -38.54
CA ASN A 59 0.70 11.53 -38.82
C ASN A 59 -0.71 11.70 -38.15
N PRO A 60 -1.25 12.93 -37.99
CA PRO A 60 -0.95 13.82 -36.86
C PRO A 60 -2.24 14.47 -36.27
N LEU A 61 -2.05 15.35 -35.29
CA LEU A 61 -3.06 16.26 -34.70
C LEU A 61 -3.69 17.21 -35.75
N ASN A 62 -5.01 17.49 -35.70
CA ASN A 62 -5.56 18.79 -35.27
C ASN A 62 -7.11 18.87 -35.26
N ALA A 63 -7.61 19.82 -34.48
CA ALA A 63 -8.99 20.08 -34.04
C ALA A 63 -9.91 20.83 -35.04
N ILE A 64 -11.19 20.96 -34.64
CA ILE A 64 -12.13 22.12 -34.73
C ILE A 64 -13.54 21.74 -35.27
N ALA A 65 -14.53 22.06 -34.41
CA ALA A 65 -15.94 22.47 -34.59
C ALA A 65 -16.74 22.14 -35.87
N ALA A 66 -18.00 21.72 -35.66
CA ALA A 66 -19.25 22.34 -36.14
C ALA A 66 -20.36 21.31 -36.43
N VAL A 67 -21.54 21.57 -35.89
CA VAL A 67 -22.83 20.93 -36.24
C VAL A 67 -23.16 21.25 -37.72
N PRO A 68 -23.95 20.43 -38.46
CA PRO A 68 -25.40 20.67 -38.46
C PRO A 68 -26.28 19.40 -38.56
N ALA A 69 -27.54 19.60 -38.18
CA ALA A 69 -28.65 18.66 -38.30
C ALA A 69 -29.01 18.33 -39.75
N THR A 70 -29.44 17.09 -40.04
CA THR A 70 -30.58 16.83 -40.94
C THR A 70 -31.13 15.42 -40.75
N ALA A 71 -32.46 15.34 -40.73
CA ALA A 71 -33.24 14.13 -40.64
C ALA A 71 -33.15 13.27 -41.90
N ILE A 72 -33.12 11.95 -41.75
CA ILE A 72 -33.50 11.00 -42.80
C ILE A 72 -34.38 9.90 -42.18
N THR A 73 -35.59 9.84 -42.71
CA THR A 73 -36.59 8.80 -42.61
C THR A 73 -36.16 7.54 -43.37
N SER A 74 -36.37 6.34 -42.82
CA SER A 74 -37.11 5.23 -43.47
C SER A 74 -36.82 3.85 -42.83
N ALA A 75 -37.87 3.31 -42.21
CA ALA A 75 -38.42 1.95 -42.36
C ALA A 75 -37.51 0.69 -42.39
N GLY A 76 -37.94 -0.27 -41.56
CA GLY A 76 -37.71 -1.73 -41.65
C GLY A 76 -36.76 -2.24 -40.57
N ASP A 77 -37.01 -3.31 -39.82
CA ASP A 77 -38.09 -4.31 -39.78
C ASP A 77 -37.74 -5.19 -38.57
N THR A 78 -38.57 -5.25 -37.53
CA THR A 78 -38.44 -6.26 -36.47
C THR A 78 -39.83 -6.70 -36.00
N VAL A 79 -40.18 -7.90 -36.43
CA VAL A 79 -41.33 -8.71 -36.03
C VAL A 79 -41.13 -9.21 -34.60
N ASP A 80 -42.04 -8.76 -33.73
CA ASP A 80 -42.87 -9.53 -32.78
C ASP A 80 -42.25 -10.57 -31.82
N GLU A 81 -42.44 -10.33 -30.52
CA GLU A 81 -43.04 -11.28 -29.55
C GLU A 81 -43.50 -10.48 -28.30
N PRO A 82 -44.77 -10.58 -27.87
CA PRO A 82 -45.34 -9.76 -26.79
C PRO A 82 -45.16 -10.39 -25.40
N ASP A 83 -44.40 -9.75 -24.52
CA ASP A 83 -44.37 -10.13 -23.09
C ASP A 83 -45.62 -9.55 -22.36
N VAL A 84 -46.61 -10.42 -22.19
CA VAL A 84 -47.90 -10.15 -21.57
C VAL A 84 -47.85 -10.36 -20.07
N THR A 85 -47.13 -9.53 -19.30
CA THR A 85 -47.33 -9.46 -17.83
C THR A 85 -47.06 -8.08 -17.21
N ARG A 86 -47.31 -6.99 -17.95
CA ARG A 86 -47.41 -5.66 -17.34
C ARG A 86 -48.87 -5.26 -17.24
N PRO A 87 -49.45 -5.02 -16.04
CA PRO A 87 -50.80 -4.49 -15.98
C PRO A 87 -50.81 -3.16 -16.73
N ALA A 88 -51.71 -3.06 -17.70
CA ALA A 88 -51.90 -1.86 -18.50
C ALA A 88 -52.00 -0.67 -17.53
N LYS A 89 -51.16 0.35 -17.75
CA LYS A 89 -51.34 1.65 -17.09
C LYS A 89 -52.77 2.05 -17.37
N SER A 90 -53.60 2.10 -16.32
CA SER A 90 -54.95 2.60 -16.41
C SER A 90 -54.95 3.93 -17.18
N PRO A 91 -55.98 4.21 -17.99
CA PRO A 91 -56.05 5.49 -18.69
C PRO A 91 -55.88 6.57 -17.63
N LYS A 92 -54.85 7.41 -17.79
CA LYS A 92 -54.66 8.58 -16.94
C LYS A 92 -55.94 9.39 -17.09
N LEU A 93 -56.83 9.29 -16.10
CA LEU A 93 -57.97 10.18 -15.98
C LEU A 93 -57.35 11.56 -15.91
N PHE A 94 -57.53 12.31 -16.99
CA PHE A 94 -57.25 13.73 -17.03
C PHE A 94 -58.20 14.34 -16.01
N HIS A 95 -57.77 14.46 -14.76
CA HIS A 95 -58.42 15.37 -13.85
C HIS A 95 -58.11 16.74 -14.43
N PRO A 96 -59.12 17.52 -14.87
CA PRO A 96 -58.86 18.92 -15.14
C PRO A 96 -58.23 19.48 -13.87
N ALA A 97 -57.38 20.50 -14.00
CA ALA A 97 -56.91 21.28 -12.85
C ALA A 97 -58.11 22.01 -12.22
N SER A 98 -59.05 21.23 -11.69
CA SER A 98 -60.17 21.61 -10.89
C SER A 98 -59.58 21.96 -9.55
N SER A 99 -59.86 23.17 -9.12
CA SER A 99 -59.59 23.68 -7.79
C SER A 99 -60.43 22.94 -6.73
N ASP A 100 -60.40 21.60 -6.73
CA ASP A 100 -61.03 20.75 -5.73
C ASP A 100 -60.20 20.78 -4.44
N LYS A 101 -60.09 21.98 -3.86
CA LYS A 101 -59.54 22.21 -2.52
C LYS A 101 -60.34 21.48 -1.44
N TYR A 102 -61.44 20.82 -1.82
CA TYR A 102 -62.46 20.28 -0.93
C TYR A 102 -62.82 18.79 -1.13
N SER A 103 -62.34 18.10 -2.18
CA SER A 103 -62.82 16.72 -2.47
C SER A 103 -62.22 15.62 -1.57
N ASN A 104 -61.17 15.94 -0.80
CA ASN A 104 -60.51 15.00 0.12
C ASN A 104 -60.46 15.50 1.57
N LEU A 105 -61.38 16.38 1.99
CA LEU A 105 -61.39 16.93 3.37
C LEU A 105 -61.65 15.87 4.44
N SER A 106 -62.51 14.89 4.14
CA SER A 106 -62.80 13.77 5.05
C SER A 106 -61.59 12.86 5.22
N ALA A 107 -60.87 12.58 4.13
CA ALA A 107 -59.62 11.81 4.15
C ALA A 107 -58.53 12.53 4.94
N LEU A 108 -58.35 13.85 4.73
CA LEU A 108 -57.40 14.67 5.49
C LEU A 108 -57.77 14.77 6.97
N ARG A 109 -59.06 14.88 7.30
CA ARG A 109 -59.54 14.89 8.69
C ARG A 109 -59.29 13.54 9.36
N ASN A 110 -59.56 12.44 8.68
CA ASN A 110 -59.31 11.09 9.20
C ASN A 110 -57.81 10.84 9.39
N ALA A 111 -56.97 11.30 8.45
CA ALA A 111 -55.51 11.23 8.58
C ALA A 111 -55.01 12.03 9.79
N ARG A 112 -55.50 13.26 9.99
CA ARG A 112 -55.16 14.08 11.16
C ARG A 112 -55.61 13.45 12.48
N ILE A 113 -56.78 12.82 12.50
CA ILE A 113 -57.27 12.06 13.67
C ILE A 113 -56.36 10.84 13.95
N GLN A 114 -55.86 10.17 12.90
CA GLN A 114 -54.94 9.06 13.07
C GLN A 114 -53.57 9.54 13.54
N GLU A 115 -53.04 10.62 12.98
CA GLU A 115 -51.79 11.26 13.41
C GLU A 115 -51.86 11.70 14.87
N SER A 116 -52.95 12.33 15.31
CA SER A 116 -53.13 12.71 16.72
C SER A 116 -53.20 11.49 17.62
N LYS A 117 -53.93 10.44 17.22
CA LYS A 117 -53.98 9.17 17.97
C LYS A 117 -52.61 8.50 18.08
N VAL A 118 -51.82 8.53 17.01
CA VAL A 118 -50.46 7.96 17.00
C VAL A 118 -49.54 8.76 17.91
N ALA A 119 -49.58 10.09 17.82
CA ALA A 119 -48.79 10.99 18.67
C ALA A 119 -49.14 10.88 20.16
N GLU A 120 -50.42 10.61 20.49
CA GLU A 120 -50.89 10.37 21.86
C GLU A 120 -50.37 9.04 22.43
N VAL A 121 -50.25 8.01 21.59
CA VAL A 121 -49.73 6.70 21.99
C VAL A 121 -48.22 6.75 22.19
N ASP A 122 -47.49 7.38 21.26
CA ASP A 122 -46.03 7.49 21.33
C ASP A 122 -45.53 8.69 20.51
N SER A 123 -44.86 9.64 21.18
CA SER A 123 -44.28 10.82 20.54
C SER A 123 -43.02 10.52 19.71
N SER A 124 -42.41 9.35 19.88
CA SER A 124 -41.19 8.94 19.15
C SER A 124 -41.47 8.30 17.78
N VAL A 125 -42.74 8.05 17.43
CA VAL A 125 -43.14 7.37 16.18
C VAL A 125 -42.63 8.09 14.92
N TYR A 126 -42.48 9.42 14.99
CA TYR A 126 -42.00 10.24 13.87
C TYR A 126 -40.54 10.66 14.01
N ASP A 127 -39.83 10.20 15.03
CA ASP A 127 -38.42 10.55 15.27
C ASP A 127 -37.46 9.68 14.45
N TYR A 128 -37.58 9.76 13.12
CA TYR A 128 -36.75 9.00 12.17
C TYR A 128 -35.28 9.43 12.20
N ASP A 129 -35.03 10.71 12.41
CA ASP A 129 -33.68 11.26 12.47
C ASP A 129 -32.94 10.70 13.69
N SER A 130 -33.65 10.47 14.80
CA SER A 130 -33.01 9.86 15.97
C SER A 130 -32.44 8.48 15.70
N ALA A 131 -33.21 7.63 15.04
CA ALA A 131 -32.78 6.29 14.67
C ALA A 131 -31.68 6.35 13.61
N TYR A 132 -31.79 7.26 12.64
CA TYR A 132 -30.79 7.44 11.58
C TYR A 132 -29.41 7.85 12.14
N ASP A 133 -29.39 8.76 13.10
CA ASP A 133 -28.18 9.22 13.77
C ASP A 133 -27.44 8.09 14.49
N THR A 134 -28.14 7.12 15.07
CA THR A 134 -27.49 6.04 15.83
C THR A 134 -26.58 5.18 14.96
N PHE A 135 -27.01 4.83 13.74
CA PHE A 135 -26.19 4.02 12.84
C PHE A 135 -25.31 4.84 11.90
N SER A 136 -25.68 6.08 11.62
CA SER A 136 -24.88 6.99 10.80
C SER A 136 -23.68 7.54 11.56
N SER A 137 -23.80 7.78 12.87
CA SER A 137 -22.65 8.14 13.71
C SER A 137 -21.62 7.01 13.80
N ALA A 138 -22.07 5.77 14.00
CA ALA A 138 -21.20 4.58 13.95
C ALA A 138 -20.55 4.41 12.55
N ALA A 139 -21.29 4.64 11.47
CA ALA A 139 -20.74 4.63 10.12
C ALA A 139 -19.65 5.68 9.91
N LYS A 140 -19.89 6.93 10.34
CA LYS A 140 -18.94 8.04 10.28
C LYS A 140 -17.67 7.74 11.09
N GLN A 141 -17.79 7.15 12.28
CA GLN A 141 -16.64 6.71 13.07
C GLN A 141 -15.81 5.64 12.34
N THR A 142 -16.45 4.63 11.74
CA THR A 142 -15.73 3.61 10.94
C THR A 142 -15.09 4.18 9.67
N ALA A 143 -15.61 5.27 9.11
CA ALA A 143 -15.02 5.96 7.96
C ALA A 143 -13.83 6.85 8.39
N ALA A 144 -13.95 7.52 9.53
CA ALA A 144 -12.88 8.35 10.08
C ALA A 144 -11.61 7.53 10.40
N THR A 145 -11.75 6.33 10.97
CA THR A 145 -10.60 5.45 11.26
C THR A 145 -9.89 4.99 9.99
N LYS A 146 -10.61 4.75 8.89
CA LYS A 146 -10.01 4.42 7.58
C LYS A 146 -9.20 5.58 7.02
N ASN A 147 -9.72 6.79 7.07
CA ASN A 147 -9.02 7.99 6.58
C ASN A 147 -7.71 8.25 7.35
N VAL A 148 -7.66 7.95 8.65
CA VAL A 148 -6.41 8.04 9.44
C VAL A 148 -5.35 7.06 8.92
N THR A 149 -5.74 5.82 8.61
CA THR A 149 -4.80 4.83 8.05
C THR A 149 -4.30 5.18 6.65
N GLU A 150 -5.16 5.80 5.83
CA GLU A 150 -4.80 6.25 4.48
C GLU A 150 -3.85 7.46 4.51
N ASN A 151 -4.07 8.42 5.40
CA ASN A 151 -3.18 9.55 5.59
C ASN A 151 -1.80 9.13 6.15
N ALA A 152 -1.77 8.14 7.05
CA ALA A 152 -0.50 7.57 7.52
C ALA A 152 0.25 6.85 6.39
N ALA A 153 -0.47 6.11 5.54
CA ALA A 153 0.11 5.44 4.37
C ALA A 153 0.65 6.43 3.32
N ALA A 154 0.05 7.62 3.19
CA ALA A 154 0.55 8.68 2.31
C ALA A 154 1.91 9.23 2.77
N THR A 155 2.13 9.33 4.09
CA THR A 155 3.42 9.79 4.65
C THR A 155 4.52 8.73 4.65
N ALA A 156 4.16 7.44 4.62
CA ALA A 156 5.10 6.33 4.72
C ALA A 156 5.84 5.98 3.40
N GLY A 157 5.62 6.72 2.31
CA GLY A 157 6.21 6.42 1.00
C GLY A 157 5.52 5.26 0.27
N PRO A 158 5.98 4.89 -0.95
CA PRO A 158 5.32 3.88 -1.76
C PRO A 158 5.31 2.51 -1.08
N LYS A 159 4.20 1.78 -1.24
CA LYS A 159 3.84 0.55 -0.51
C LYS A 159 4.94 -0.52 -0.41
N TYR A 160 5.89 -0.54 -1.35
CA TYR A 160 6.95 -1.56 -1.43
C TYR A 160 8.33 -1.08 -1.00
N MET A 161 8.57 0.23 -0.89
CA MET A 161 9.91 0.77 -0.59
C MET A 161 10.36 0.37 0.80
N ASN A 162 9.47 0.48 1.79
CA ASN A 162 9.79 0.14 3.17
C ASN A 162 10.10 -1.34 3.32
N ASN A 163 9.37 -2.22 2.62
CA ASN A 163 9.66 -3.65 2.61
C ASN A 163 11.01 -3.94 1.94
N LEU A 164 11.34 -3.24 0.86
CA LEU A 164 12.63 -3.40 0.19
C LEU A 164 13.79 -2.95 1.11
N LEU A 165 13.65 -1.81 1.78
CA LEU A 165 14.64 -1.30 2.74
C LEU A 165 14.79 -2.26 3.93
N ALA A 166 13.67 -2.67 4.55
CA ALA A 166 13.67 -3.65 5.64
C ALA A 166 14.34 -4.98 5.21
N SER A 167 14.06 -5.47 4.00
CA SER A 167 14.70 -6.69 3.47
C SER A 167 16.20 -6.51 3.21
N SER A 168 16.64 -5.31 2.84
CA SER A 168 18.06 -5.00 2.65
C SER A 168 18.78 -5.00 3.99
N GLU A 169 18.18 -4.38 5.00
CA GLU A 169 18.72 -4.37 6.35
C GLU A 169 18.75 -5.76 6.99
N GLN A 170 17.68 -6.56 6.82
CA GLN A 170 17.64 -7.95 7.28
C GLN A 170 18.79 -8.76 6.66
N ARG A 171 19.00 -8.64 5.34
CA ARG A 171 20.14 -9.30 4.67
C ARG A 171 21.49 -8.83 5.18
N LYS A 172 21.64 -7.55 5.53
CA LYS A 172 22.88 -7.04 6.14
C LYS A 172 23.12 -7.66 7.52
N ARG A 173 22.06 -7.76 8.35
CA ARG A 173 22.12 -8.44 9.66
C ARG A 173 22.48 -9.92 9.48
N ASP A 174 21.87 -10.60 8.53
CA ASP A 174 22.17 -12.01 8.21
C ASP A 174 23.61 -12.22 7.75
N GLN A 175 24.13 -11.33 6.90
CA GLN A 175 25.52 -11.39 6.47
C GLN A 175 26.49 -11.22 7.64
N LEU A 176 26.18 -10.32 8.60
CA LEU A 176 26.98 -10.17 9.81
C LEU A 176 26.91 -11.43 10.69
N ARG A 177 25.72 -12.00 10.92
CA ARG A 177 25.55 -13.29 11.64
C ARG A 177 26.35 -14.41 11.00
N ALA A 178 26.27 -14.54 9.68
CA ALA A 178 26.96 -15.58 8.94
C ALA A 178 28.48 -15.44 9.06
N ARG A 179 29.01 -14.22 8.97
CA ARG A 179 30.45 -13.96 9.17
C ARG A 179 30.91 -14.30 10.58
N GLU A 180 30.16 -13.91 11.61
CA GLU A 180 30.50 -14.24 13.00
C GLU A 180 30.46 -15.75 13.25
N LYS A 181 29.43 -16.43 12.73
CA LYS A 181 29.33 -17.90 12.84
C LYS A 181 30.42 -18.62 12.06
N ALA A 182 30.87 -18.06 10.93
CA ALA A 182 32.00 -18.58 10.18
C ALA A 182 33.31 -18.40 10.95
N LEU A 183 33.56 -17.22 11.52
CA LEU A 183 34.73 -16.95 12.36
C LEU A 183 34.77 -17.84 13.60
N GLN A 184 33.61 -18.07 14.22
CA GLN A 184 33.50 -18.99 15.35
C GLN A 184 33.80 -20.44 14.95
N ARG A 185 33.31 -20.88 13.78
CA ARG A 185 33.65 -22.19 13.22
C ARG A 185 35.15 -22.32 12.91
N GLU A 186 35.79 -21.28 12.38
CA GLU A 186 37.24 -21.25 12.14
C GLU A 186 38.01 -21.39 13.46
N ARG A 187 37.60 -20.69 14.53
CA ARG A 187 38.23 -20.84 15.86
C ARG A 187 38.08 -22.24 16.44
N GLU A 188 36.91 -22.85 16.26
CA GLU A 188 36.68 -24.23 16.70
C GLU A 188 37.53 -25.23 15.90
N GLN A 189 37.79 -24.97 14.62
CA GLN A 189 38.69 -25.76 13.78
C GLN A 189 40.17 -25.55 14.15
N GLU A 190 40.56 -24.32 14.52
CA GLU A 190 41.89 -24.02 15.06
C GLU A 190 42.10 -24.68 16.44
N GLY A 191 41.02 -24.92 17.19
CA GLY A 191 41.02 -25.72 18.41
C GLY A 191 42.04 -25.23 19.42
N ASP A 192 42.93 -26.12 19.85
CA ASP A 192 43.93 -25.85 20.89
C ASP A 192 45.22 -25.18 20.36
N GLN A 193 45.32 -24.91 19.06
CA GLN A 193 46.55 -24.35 18.44
C GLN A 193 46.92 -22.96 18.99
N PHE A 194 45.97 -22.27 19.61
CA PHE A 194 46.16 -20.97 20.24
C PHE A 194 45.65 -20.93 21.68
N ALA A 195 45.57 -22.08 22.35
CA ALA A 195 45.17 -22.16 23.77
C ALA A 195 46.16 -21.43 24.70
N ASP A 196 47.46 -21.48 24.36
CA ASP A 196 48.53 -20.83 25.12
C ASP A 196 48.63 -19.30 24.87
N LYS A 197 47.82 -18.76 23.96
CA LYS A 197 47.83 -17.33 23.63
C LYS A 197 46.61 -16.62 24.21
N ASP A 198 46.84 -15.43 24.75
CA ASP A 198 45.77 -14.60 25.30
C ASP A 198 44.76 -14.17 24.21
N LYS A 199 43.46 -14.30 24.52
CA LYS A 199 42.35 -13.92 23.63
C LYS A 199 41.93 -12.48 23.92
N PHE A 200 42.33 -11.55 23.05
CA PHE A 200 41.95 -10.14 23.19
C PHE A 200 40.68 -9.82 22.38
N VAL A 201 39.61 -9.47 23.08
CA VAL A 201 38.35 -9.04 22.47
C VAL A 201 38.15 -7.54 22.69
N THR A 202 38.02 -6.77 21.61
CA THR A 202 37.80 -5.32 21.69
C THR A 202 36.43 -5.00 22.28
N SER A 203 36.29 -3.87 22.97
CA SER A 203 35.01 -3.43 23.54
C SER A 203 33.91 -3.25 22.49
N ALA A 204 34.28 -2.87 21.26
CA ALA A 204 33.35 -2.76 20.13
C ALA A 204 32.78 -4.12 19.71
N TYR A 205 33.62 -5.17 19.69
CA TYR A 205 33.19 -6.52 19.34
C TYR A 205 32.26 -7.13 20.41
N LYS A 206 32.52 -6.84 21.69
CA LYS A 206 31.59 -7.23 22.77
C LYS A 206 30.21 -6.61 22.58
N LYS A 207 30.16 -5.30 22.27
CA LYS A 207 28.91 -4.59 21.96
C LYS A 207 28.22 -5.16 20.71
N GLN A 208 28.98 -5.49 19.68
CA GLN A 208 28.45 -6.11 18.46
C GLN A 208 27.84 -7.48 18.78
N GLN A 209 28.49 -8.33 19.58
CA GLN A 209 27.94 -9.63 20.00
C GLN A 209 26.64 -9.47 20.82
N GLU A 210 26.60 -8.50 21.75
CA GLU A 210 25.39 -8.20 22.54
C GLU A 210 24.24 -7.71 21.65
N GLU A 211 24.51 -6.83 20.69
CA GLU A 211 23.52 -6.37 19.72
C GLU A 211 22.98 -7.51 18.86
N MET A 212 23.85 -8.40 18.35
CA MET A 212 23.43 -9.57 17.59
C MET A 212 22.58 -10.53 18.44
N ARG A 213 22.96 -10.74 19.71
CA ARG A 213 22.20 -11.59 20.63
C ARG A 213 20.82 -11.03 20.94
N LEU A 214 20.72 -9.72 21.16
CA LEU A 214 19.44 -9.03 21.37
C LEU A 214 18.54 -9.13 20.13
N GLN A 215 19.11 -8.95 18.92
CA GLN A 215 18.37 -9.10 17.66
C GLN A 215 17.87 -10.54 17.45
N GLU A 216 18.69 -11.55 17.79
CA GLU A 216 18.27 -12.96 17.72
C GLU A 216 17.16 -13.28 18.72
N GLU A 217 17.24 -12.79 19.95
CA GLU A 217 16.18 -12.98 20.95
C GLU A 217 14.88 -12.28 20.54
N GLU A 218 14.95 -11.08 19.95
CA GLU A 218 13.77 -10.37 19.42
C GLU A 218 13.15 -11.10 18.22
N GLU A 219 13.95 -11.54 17.25
CA GLU A 219 13.45 -12.35 16.11
C GLU A 219 12.85 -13.67 16.59
N GLN A 220 13.45 -14.35 17.57
CA GLN A 220 12.90 -15.56 18.17
C GLN A 220 11.55 -15.32 18.87
N ARG A 221 11.41 -14.18 19.56
CA ARG A 221 10.12 -13.78 20.15
C ARG A 221 9.08 -13.51 19.07
N ARG A 222 9.45 -12.79 18.00
CA ARG A 222 8.58 -12.56 16.83
C ARG A 222 8.13 -13.87 16.21
N LEU A 223 9.05 -14.81 15.99
CA LEU A 223 8.73 -16.13 15.43
C LEU A 223 7.80 -16.94 16.35
N LYS A 224 7.99 -16.90 17.67
CA LYS A 224 7.07 -17.55 18.63
C LYS A 224 5.68 -16.92 18.58
N ASP A 225 5.59 -15.59 18.49
CA ASP A 225 4.30 -14.90 18.36
C ASP A 225 3.62 -15.22 17.03
N GLU A 226 4.37 -15.28 15.93
CA GLU A 226 3.88 -15.70 14.61
C GLU A 226 3.47 -17.18 14.59
N GLU A 227 4.21 -18.06 15.23
CA GLU A 227 3.87 -19.47 15.38
C GLU A 227 2.60 -19.63 16.21
N LEU A 228 2.43 -18.85 17.27
CA LEU A 228 1.17 -18.80 18.03
C LEU A 228 0.01 -18.26 17.17
N ARG A 229 0.24 -17.30 16.27
CA ARG A 229 -0.81 -16.83 15.32
C ARG A 229 -1.12 -17.87 14.25
N ARG A 230 -0.10 -18.55 13.73
CA ARG A 230 -0.24 -19.65 12.78
C ARG A 230 -0.96 -20.84 13.41
N ALA A 231 -0.65 -21.17 14.66
CA ALA A 231 -1.32 -22.17 15.47
C ALA A 231 -2.78 -21.78 15.77
N LYS A 232 -3.08 -20.48 15.88
CA LYS A 232 -4.46 -19.97 15.98
C LYS A 232 -5.26 -20.07 14.67
N GLY A 233 -4.61 -20.38 13.55
CA GLY A 233 -5.29 -20.77 12.31
C GLY A 233 -5.78 -19.59 11.46
N GLU A 234 -4.86 -18.72 11.05
CA GLU A 234 -5.13 -17.56 10.18
C GLU A 234 -5.57 -18.00 8.75
N GLY A 235 -6.87 -18.21 8.57
CA GLY A 235 -7.48 -18.62 7.30
C GLY A 235 -8.77 -17.85 6.96
N MET A 236 -9.49 -18.27 5.91
CA MET A 236 -10.76 -17.63 5.50
C MET A 236 -11.82 -17.59 6.61
N LEU A 237 -11.80 -18.57 7.52
CA LEU A 237 -12.67 -18.60 8.69
C LEU A 237 -12.35 -17.46 9.66
N ASP A 238 -11.08 -17.13 9.85
CA ASP A 238 -10.64 -16.00 10.68
C ASP A 238 -10.97 -14.66 10.05
N PHE A 239 -10.88 -14.55 8.71
CA PHE A 239 -11.38 -13.37 8.01
C PHE A 239 -12.88 -13.17 8.26
N ARG A 240 -13.70 -14.21 8.10
CA ARG A 240 -15.15 -14.15 8.40
C ARG A 240 -15.41 -13.84 9.88
N LYS A 241 -14.64 -14.43 10.80
CA LYS A 241 -14.72 -14.14 12.24
C LYS A 241 -14.35 -12.69 12.55
N SER A 242 -13.37 -12.12 11.86
CA SER A 242 -12.98 -10.72 12.00
C SER A 242 -14.05 -9.77 11.44
N LEU A 243 -14.71 -10.16 10.35
CA LEU A 243 -15.81 -9.42 9.76
C LEU A 243 -17.03 -9.44 10.68
N LEU A 244 -17.39 -10.62 11.22
CA LEU A 244 -18.45 -10.76 12.21
C LEU A 244 -18.14 -9.98 13.49
N ARG A 245 -16.92 -10.04 14.03
CA ARG A 245 -16.52 -9.22 15.20
C ARG A 245 -16.60 -7.73 14.92
N ARG A 246 -16.19 -7.28 13.73
CA ARG A 246 -16.32 -5.87 13.33
C ARG A 246 -17.78 -5.45 13.20
N GLU A 247 -18.65 -6.33 12.70
CA GLU A 247 -20.09 -6.11 12.64
C GLU A 247 -20.73 -6.09 14.04
N GLU A 248 -20.33 -6.99 14.94
CA GLU A 248 -20.74 -6.99 16.35
C GLU A 248 -20.28 -5.72 17.08
N GLU A 249 -19.04 -5.28 16.89
CA GLU A 249 -18.52 -4.02 17.45
C GLU A 249 -19.30 -2.81 16.92
N ARG A 250 -19.63 -2.81 15.62
CA ARG A 250 -20.48 -1.78 15.02
C ARG A 250 -21.88 -1.79 15.62
N GLN A 251 -22.49 -2.97 15.79
CA GLN A 251 -23.81 -3.09 16.43
C GLN A 251 -23.78 -2.61 17.88
N LYS A 252 -22.77 -3.03 18.67
CA LYS A 252 -22.59 -2.56 20.04
C LYS A 252 -22.44 -1.04 20.13
N ALA A 253 -21.69 -0.42 19.21
CA ALA A 253 -21.55 1.03 19.15
C ALA A 253 -22.90 1.72 18.83
N ILE A 254 -23.72 1.12 17.96
CA ILE A 254 -25.07 1.62 17.64
C ILE A 254 -25.99 1.49 18.86
N GLU A 255 -25.98 0.36 19.55
CA GLU A 255 -26.77 0.11 20.75
C GLU A 255 -26.36 1.05 21.90
N GLU A 256 -25.05 1.25 22.09
CA GLU A 256 -24.53 2.18 23.09
C GLU A 256 -24.92 3.62 22.76
N ALA A 257 -24.80 4.05 21.50
CA ALA A 257 -25.24 5.36 21.04
C ALA A 257 -26.76 5.56 21.22
N ALA A 258 -27.55 4.53 20.90
CA ALA A 258 -28.99 4.53 21.13
C ALA A 258 -29.32 4.63 22.63
N ARG A 259 -28.62 3.87 23.48
CA ARG A 259 -28.78 3.91 24.94
C ARG A 259 -28.41 5.27 25.52
N GLN A 260 -27.28 5.85 25.10
CA GLN A 260 -26.87 7.18 25.52
C GLN A 260 -27.86 8.27 25.07
N LYS A 261 -28.42 8.14 23.86
CA LYS A 261 -29.45 9.06 23.36
C LYS A 261 -30.76 8.94 24.15
N ALA A 262 -31.18 7.71 24.45
CA ALA A 262 -32.35 7.44 25.29
C ALA A 262 -32.14 7.94 26.74
N GLU A 263 -30.95 7.76 27.30
CA GLU A 263 -30.58 8.28 28.62
C GLU A 263 -30.59 9.81 28.65
N ARG A 264 -30.08 10.48 27.61
CA ARG A 264 -30.18 11.95 27.47
C ARG A 264 -31.62 12.42 27.33
N ALA A 265 -32.45 11.71 26.58
CA ALA A 265 -33.88 12.02 26.46
C ALA A 265 -34.63 11.83 27.79
N ALA A 266 -34.25 10.81 28.58
CA ALA A 266 -34.83 10.54 29.90
C ALA A 266 -34.31 11.49 31.01
N ALA A 267 -33.05 11.94 30.92
CA ALA A 267 -32.39 12.78 31.92
C ALA A 267 -32.84 14.26 31.90
N GLY A 268 -33.63 14.69 30.92
CA GLY A 268 -34.19 16.04 30.99
C GLY A 268 -34.95 16.50 29.75
N ARG A 269 -36.28 16.42 29.81
CA ARG A 269 -37.22 17.26 29.04
C ARG A 269 -37.28 18.68 29.65
N GLY A 270 -36.12 19.26 29.93
CA GLY A 270 -35.96 20.56 30.61
C GLY A 270 -35.17 21.59 29.82
N GLU A 271 -34.58 21.22 28.68
CA GLU A 271 -33.81 22.14 27.83
C GLU A 271 -33.72 21.65 26.38
N ALA A 272 -34.84 21.13 25.84
CA ALA A 272 -34.91 20.54 24.50
C ALA A 272 -35.97 21.18 23.59
N GLU A 273 -36.32 22.44 23.84
CA GLU A 273 -37.19 23.26 22.95
C GLU A 273 -36.49 24.53 22.47
N GLN A 274 -35.16 24.45 22.26
CA GLN A 274 -34.40 25.45 21.49
C GLN A 274 -33.27 24.84 20.66
N VAL A 275 -33.38 23.59 20.20
CA VAL A 275 -32.40 23.04 19.23
C VAL A 275 -33.08 22.06 18.28
N SER A 276 -33.93 22.57 17.38
CA SER A 276 -34.37 21.85 16.18
C SER A 276 -34.64 22.83 15.04
N LYS A 277 -33.64 23.64 14.74
CA LYS A 277 -33.54 24.33 13.44
C LYS A 277 -32.09 24.50 13.02
N ASP A 278 -31.27 23.48 13.22
CA ASP A 278 -29.88 23.45 12.77
C ASP A 278 -29.46 22.03 12.37
N SER A 279 -29.94 21.62 11.21
CA SER A 279 -29.28 20.62 10.37
C SER A 279 -29.47 20.96 8.90
N ASP A 280 -29.06 22.19 8.53
CA ASP A 280 -28.67 22.48 7.15
C ASP A 280 -27.75 23.74 7.09
N SER A 281 -26.45 23.52 7.28
CA SER A 281 -25.33 24.22 6.62
C SER A 281 -25.26 25.78 6.63
N LYS A 282 -25.86 26.52 7.57
CA LYS A 282 -25.79 28.01 7.57
C LYS A 282 -25.55 28.73 8.89
N ASN A 283 -25.41 28.05 10.03
CA ASN A 283 -25.29 28.72 11.34
C ASN A 283 -23.89 28.76 11.97
N ASP A 284 -22.88 28.09 11.39
CA ASP A 284 -21.50 28.18 11.90
C ASP A 284 -20.93 29.61 11.76
N ASP A 285 -21.21 30.29 10.65
CA ASP A 285 -20.77 31.68 10.40
C ASP A 285 -21.34 32.68 11.43
N VAL A 286 -22.54 32.41 11.95
CA VAL A 286 -23.25 33.32 12.86
C VAL A 286 -22.68 33.23 14.27
N ASP A 287 -22.19 32.06 14.69
CA ASP A 287 -21.61 31.86 16.02
C ASP A 287 -20.14 32.29 16.10
N GLU A 288 -19.37 32.10 15.03
CA GLU A 288 -18.01 32.64 14.91
C GLU A 288 -18.00 34.18 15.01
N ASN A 289 -18.97 34.84 14.38
CA ASN A 289 -19.15 36.29 14.45
C ASN A 289 -19.49 36.82 15.85
N LYS A 290 -20.33 36.11 16.59
CA LYS A 290 -20.67 36.48 17.98
C LYS A 290 -19.46 36.32 18.88
N MET A 291 -18.73 35.21 18.73
CA MET A 291 -17.54 34.94 19.52
C MET A 291 -16.41 35.93 19.21
N ALA A 292 -16.23 36.32 17.93
CA ALA A 292 -15.30 37.38 17.53
C ALA A 292 -15.64 38.74 18.17
N LYS A 293 -16.93 39.11 18.22
CA LYS A 293 -17.38 40.34 18.90
C LYS A 293 -17.12 40.30 20.40
N ASP A 294 -17.36 39.18 21.06
CA ASP A 294 -17.12 39.04 22.50
C ASP A 294 -15.64 38.99 22.85
N MET A 295 -14.81 38.39 21.99
CA MET A 295 -13.35 38.45 22.12
C MET A 295 -12.82 39.86 21.88
N ASN A 296 -13.42 40.62 20.96
CA ASN A 296 -13.10 42.03 20.76
C ASN A 296 -13.46 42.90 21.98
N LYS A 297 -14.61 42.64 22.63
CA LYS A 297 -14.95 43.27 23.92
C LYS A 297 -13.97 42.90 25.03
N LYS A 298 -13.41 41.69 25.00
CA LYS A 298 -12.36 41.21 25.92
C LYS A 298 -10.95 41.73 25.57
N GLY A 299 -10.82 42.59 24.56
CA GLY A 299 -9.55 43.23 24.19
C GLY A 299 -8.74 42.54 23.09
N ALA A 300 -9.27 41.47 22.48
CA ALA A 300 -8.73 40.98 21.20
C ALA A 300 -9.05 41.98 20.08
N ARG A 301 -8.30 41.96 18.97
CA ARG A 301 -8.55 42.85 17.81
C ARG A 301 -8.73 42.03 16.54
N ILE A 302 -9.81 41.27 16.53
CA ILE A 302 -10.29 40.40 15.45
C ILE A 302 -11.08 41.25 14.44
N VAL A 303 -10.76 41.14 13.16
CA VAL A 303 -11.50 41.82 12.08
C VAL A 303 -12.43 40.82 11.43
N VAL A 304 -13.67 41.27 11.20
CA VAL A 304 -14.71 40.51 10.52
C VAL A 304 -14.98 41.24 9.21
N ASN A 305 -14.97 40.51 8.08
CA ASN A 305 -15.30 41.05 6.76
C ASN A 305 -16.82 41.28 6.61
N ASP A 306 -17.26 41.98 5.56
CA ASP A 306 -18.68 42.29 5.32
C ASP A 306 -19.56 41.03 5.13
N ASP A 307 -18.94 39.91 4.73
CA ASP A 307 -19.59 38.59 4.62
C ASP A 307 -19.66 37.82 5.95
N GLY A 308 -19.16 38.41 7.06
CA GLY A 308 -19.18 37.77 8.37
C GLY A 308 -18.05 36.76 8.61
N GLU A 309 -17.03 36.71 7.76
CA GLU A 309 -15.88 35.83 7.99
C GLU A 309 -14.85 36.50 8.90
N VAL A 310 -14.34 35.76 9.88
CA VAL A 310 -13.28 36.21 10.79
C VAL A 310 -11.93 36.15 10.08
N VAL A 311 -11.37 37.30 9.73
CA VAL A 311 -10.12 37.39 8.98
C VAL A 311 -8.97 37.86 9.87
N ASP A 312 -7.94 37.02 9.99
CA ASP A 312 -6.69 37.41 10.64
C ASP A 312 -5.88 38.33 9.73
N LYS A 313 -5.57 39.53 10.22
CA LYS A 313 -4.83 40.56 9.47
C LYS A 313 -3.50 40.05 8.92
N ARG A 314 -2.86 39.10 9.60
CA ARG A 314 -1.59 38.51 9.14
C ARG A 314 -1.75 37.69 7.86
N GLN A 315 -2.91 37.05 7.67
CA GLN A 315 -3.20 36.26 6.47
C GLN A 315 -3.42 37.15 5.25
N LEU A 316 -4.04 38.33 5.44
CA LEU A 316 -4.18 39.34 4.38
C LEU A 316 -2.83 39.91 3.92
N LEU A 317 -1.87 40.09 4.84
CA LEU A 317 -0.53 40.56 4.50
C LEU A 317 0.42 39.44 4.00
N SER A 318 0.16 38.17 4.32
CA SER A 318 1.04 37.06 3.92
C SER A 318 0.73 36.49 2.53
N ALA A 319 -0.54 36.53 2.11
CA ALA A 319 -0.98 35.95 0.84
C ALA A 319 -0.42 36.68 -0.39
N GLY A 320 -0.15 37.99 -0.30
CA GLY A 320 0.27 38.81 -1.43
C GLY A 320 1.77 39.11 -1.55
N LEU A 321 2.51 39.26 -0.43
CA LEU A 321 3.85 39.91 -0.49
C LEU A 321 5.05 38.98 -0.21
N ASN A 322 4.84 37.84 0.46
CA ASN A 322 5.96 37.00 0.94
C ASN A 322 6.08 35.63 0.26
N ARG A 323 5.10 35.23 -0.55
CA ARG A 323 5.06 33.89 -1.15
C ARG A 323 6.10 33.71 -2.24
N GLU A 324 6.28 34.69 -3.13
CA GLU A 324 7.25 34.60 -4.24
C GLU A 324 8.71 34.62 -3.78
N ARG A 325 9.03 35.40 -2.74
CA ARG A 325 10.40 35.43 -2.21
C ARG A 325 10.74 34.15 -1.45
N GLN A 326 9.78 33.60 -0.71
CA GLN A 326 9.96 32.33 0.00
C GLN A 326 10.05 31.15 -0.95
N THR A 327 9.22 31.09 -2.01
CA THR A 327 9.31 30.03 -3.02
C THR A 327 10.66 30.06 -3.75
N ARG A 328 11.15 31.23 -4.16
CA ARG A 328 12.47 31.36 -4.80
C ARG A 328 13.64 30.98 -3.88
N MET A 329 13.54 31.26 -2.58
CA MET A 329 14.57 30.84 -1.61
C MET A 329 14.58 29.33 -1.42
N VAL A 330 13.41 28.69 -1.35
CA VAL A 330 13.29 27.23 -1.23
C VAL A 330 13.75 26.53 -2.51
N GLU A 331 13.39 27.06 -3.68
CA GLU A 331 13.83 26.56 -4.99
C GLU A 331 15.37 26.60 -5.09
N ARG A 332 16.01 27.72 -4.73
CA ARG A 332 17.46 27.83 -4.69
C ARG A 332 18.11 26.88 -3.69
N GLN A 333 17.50 26.64 -2.54
CA GLN A 333 18.00 25.68 -1.56
C GLN A 333 17.91 24.23 -2.06
N LEU A 334 16.84 23.89 -2.79
CA LEU A 334 16.71 22.57 -3.43
C LEU A 334 17.73 22.37 -4.55
N GLU A 335 17.97 23.37 -5.38
CA GLU A 335 19.00 23.33 -6.42
C GLU A 335 20.40 23.17 -5.81
N GLU A 336 20.75 23.95 -4.78
CA GLU A 336 22.05 23.83 -4.11
C GLU A 336 22.23 22.47 -3.41
N MET A 337 21.16 21.85 -2.91
CA MET A 337 21.20 20.50 -2.35
C MET A 337 21.34 19.42 -3.43
N ALA A 338 20.66 19.58 -4.57
CA ALA A 338 20.76 18.67 -5.72
C ALA A 338 22.18 18.70 -6.32
N ASP A 339 22.75 19.89 -6.51
CA ASP A 339 24.12 20.07 -7.02
C ASP A 339 25.16 19.47 -6.06
N LYS A 340 24.97 19.64 -4.75
CA LYS A 340 25.86 19.02 -3.74
C LYS A 340 25.73 17.50 -3.73
N ALA A 341 24.51 16.96 -3.88
CA ALA A 341 24.31 15.52 -3.96
C ALA A 341 24.96 14.95 -5.23
N GLU A 342 24.82 15.60 -6.38
CA GLU A 342 25.49 15.19 -7.61
C GLU A 342 27.02 15.28 -7.54
N GLN A 343 27.55 16.31 -6.88
CA GLN A 343 28.99 16.43 -6.68
C GLN A 343 29.52 15.36 -5.73
N ALA A 344 28.76 15.02 -4.68
CA ALA A 344 29.09 13.94 -3.77
C ALA A 344 29.11 12.58 -4.47
N THR A 345 28.08 12.26 -5.27
CA THR A 345 28.04 10.99 -6.04
C THR A 345 29.16 10.93 -7.07
N LYS A 346 29.42 12.01 -7.81
CA LYS A 346 30.55 12.08 -8.75
C LYS A 346 31.90 11.94 -8.05
N ALA A 347 32.05 12.47 -6.82
CA ALA A 347 33.27 12.31 -6.03
C ALA A 347 33.44 10.87 -5.50
N GLU A 348 32.36 10.25 -5.04
CA GLU A 348 32.36 8.84 -4.63
C GLU A 348 32.69 7.90 -5.79
N GLU A 349 32.09 8.12 -6.97
CA GLU A 349 32.39 7.36 -8.18
C GLU A 349 33.84 7.51 -8.61
N LYS A 350 34.40 8.73 -8.58
CA LYS A 350 35.83 8.96 -8.84
C LYS A 350 36.72 8.24 -7.83
N GLY A 351 36.39 8.30 -6.53
CA GLY A 351 37.12 7.58 -5.49
C GLY A 351 37.05 6.06 -5.66
N LEU A 352 35.92 5.53 -6.13
CA LEU A 352 35.75 4.11 -6.43
C LEU A 352 36.56 3.71 -7.67
N GLN A 353 36.60 4.57 -8.70
CA GLN A 353 37.44 4.38 -9.88
C GLN A 353 38.94 4.43 -9.54
N GLU A 354 39.38 5.35 -8.68
CA GLU A 354 40.77 5.41 -8.22
C GLU A 354 41.15 4.17 -7.42
N LYS A 355 40.28 3.71 -6.52
CA LYS A 355 40.45 2.45 -5.79
C LYS A 355 40.50 1.23 -6.72
N ASN A 356 39.74 1.24 -7.81
CA ASN A 356 39.76 0.16 -8.80
C ASN A 356 41.02 0.24 -9.68
N LYS A 357 41.50 1.44 -10.01
CA LYS A 357 42.76 1.66 -10.75
C LYS A 357 44.00 1.35 -9.90
N SER A 358 43.96 1.57 -8.59
CA SER A 358 45.08 1.30 -7.68
C SER A 358 45.18 -0.17 -7.26
N LYS A 359 44.12 -0.96 -7.46
CA LYS A 359 44.16 -2.41 -7.26
C LYS A 359 44.82 -3.05 -8.47
N ILE A 360 46.05 -3.51 -8.28
CA ILE A 360 46.73 -4.38 -9.25
C ILE A 360 45.87 -5.63 -9.40
N THR A 361 45.24 -5.77 -10.56
CA THR A 361 44.41 -6.92 -10.90
C THR A 361 45.27 -8.18 -10.93
N ASP A 362 44.69 -9.32 -10.57
CA ASP A 362 45.43 -10.59 -10.60
C ASP A 362 45.88 -10.94 -12.04
N GLU A 363 45.16 -10.47 -13.06
CA GLU A 363 45.58 -10.53 -14.47
C GLU A 363 46.90 -9.79 -14.73
N ALA A 364 47.10 -8.59 -14.15
CA ALA A 364 48.36 -7.85 -14.29
C ALA A 364 49.53 -8.58 -13.60
N LYS A 365 49.27 -9.28 -12.48
CA LYS A 365 50.28 -10.13 -11.82
C LYS A 365 50.64 -11.34 -12.67
N MET A 366 49.64 -11.95 -13.32
CA MET A 366 49.85 -13.12 -14.20
C MET A 366 50.58 -12.74 -15.49
N ASP A 367 50.25 -11.60 -16.11
CA ASP A 367 50.96 -11.08 -17.28
C ASP A 367 52.41 -10.70 -16.91
N ALA A 368 52.64 -10.06 -15.76
CA ALA A 368 53.99 -9.78 -15.27
C ALA A 368 54.80 -11.06 -15.03
N LYS A 369 54.18 -12.11 -14.48
CA LYS A 369 54.82 -13.42 -14.28
C LYS A 369 55.12 -14.12 -15.61
N ALA A 370 54.23 -14.02 -16.60
CA ALA A 370 54.44 -14.57 -17.94
C ALA A 370 55.61 -13.88 -18.65
N ARG A 371 55.67 -12.54 -18.61
CA ARG A 371 56.80 -11.75 -19.17
C ARG A 371 58.12 -12.07 -18.48
N TYR A 372 58.11 -12.26 -17.16
CA TYR A 372 59.30 -12.66 -16.41
C TYR A 372 59.80 -14.05 -16.84
N LEU A 373 58.89 -15.03 -16.98
CA LEU A 373 59.23 -16.37 -17.44
C LEU A 373 59.74 -16.39 -18.89
N ALA A 374 59.15 -15.59 -19.78
CA ALA A 374 59.62 -15.45 -21.16
C ALA A 374 61.04 -14.89 -21.21
N ARG A 375 61.31 -13.79 -20.48
CA ARG A 375 62.64 -13.19 -20.40
C ARG A 375 63.68 -14.13 -19.78
N LYS A 376 63.28 -14.97 -18.82
CA LYS A 376 64.13 -15.99 -18.22
C LYS A 376 64.49 -17.07 -19.25
N LYS A 377 63.50 -17.58 -20.00
CA LYS A 377 63.73 -18.56 -21.09
C LYS A 377 64.63 -18.01 -22.19
N GLU A 378 64.45 -16.75 -22.58
CA GLU A 378 65.33 -16.11 -23.57
C GLU A 378 66.76 -15.96 -23.07
N ARG A 379 66.96 -15.60 -21.79
CA ARG A 379 68.31 -15.55 -21.18
C ARG A 379 68.96 -16.93 -21.10
N GLU A 380 68.22 -17.95 -20.70
CA GLU A 380 68.71 -19.32 -20.65
C GLU A 380 69.03 -19.84 -22.06
N GLY A 381 68.17 -19.55 -23.05
CA GLY A 381 68.41 -19.88 -24.46
C GLY A 381 69.62 -19.14 -25.04
N ALA A 382 69.80 -17.86 -24.71
CA ALA A 382 70.96 -17.08 -25.12
C ALA A 382 72.26 -17.59 -24.46
N ALA A 383 72.22 -17.92 -23.17
CA ALA A 383 73.36 -18.51 -22.45
C ALA A 383 73.72 -19.90 -22.99
N ALA A 384 72.72 -20.73 -23.34
CA ALA A 384 72.94 -22.02 -23.97
C ALA A 384 73.52 -21.87 -25.39
N ALA A 385 73.03 -20.90 -26.17
CA ALA A 385 73.58 -20.60 -27.49
C ALA A 385 75.02 -20.05 -27.42
N GLU A 386 75.33 -19.24 -26.41
CA GLU A 386 76.69 -18.74 -26.17
C GLU A 386 77.63 -19.87 -25.72
N ALA A 387 77.18 -20.77 -24.85
CA ALA A 387 77.93 -21.96 -24.43
C ALA A 387 78.19 -22.91 -25.60
N ALA A 388 77.20 -23.12 -26.48
CA ALA A 388 77.35 -23.92 -27.69
C ALA A 388 78.38 -23.30 -28.66
N LYS A 389 78.38 -21.97 -28.82
CA LYS A 389 79.39 -21.26 -29.63
C LYS A 389 80.79 -21.40 -29.04
N LYS A 390 80.94 -21.27 -27.72
CA LYS A 390 82.24 -21.45 -27.05
C LYS A 390 82.78 -22.86 -27.25
N ASN A 391 81.94 -23.89 -27.09
CA ASN A 391 82.34 -25.29 -27.29
C ASN A 391 82.68 -25.62 -28.75
N ALA A 392 82.02 -24.99 -29.72
CA ALA A 392 82.32 -25.15 -31.15
C ALA A 392 83.60 -24.42 -31.61
N THR A 393 84.16 -23.54 -30.77
CA THR A 393 85.41 -22.81 -31.06
C THR A 393 86.64 -23.48 -30.41
N THR A 394 86.43 -24.46 -29.53
CA THR A 394 87.49 -25.22 -28.82
C THR A 394 87.76 -26.63 -29.40
N THR A 395 87.15 -26.97 -30.53
CA THR A 395 87.48 -28.12 -31.37
C THR A 395 88.04 -27.63 -32.69
#